data_AF-A0A3D2IGB6-F1
#
_entry.id   AF-A0A3D2IGB6-F1
#
_cell.length_a   1.000
_cell.length_b   1.000
_cell.length_c   1.000
_cell.angle_alpha   90.00
_cell.angle_beta   90.00
_cell.angle_gamma   90.00
#
_symmetry.space_group_name_H-M   'P 1'
#
loop_
_entity.id
_entity.type
_entity.pdbx_description
1 polymer ?
#
loop_
_entity_poly.entity_id
_entity_poly.type
_entity_poly.pdbx_seq_one_letter_code
_entity_poly.pdbx_strand_id
1 'polypeptide(L)'
;DYDDEKDNEFYLKFSFPVINTFQSNVRYVRAVINDSVKTTLDLIENMDKVSAEVYKAKQPIIYSRALLRASTKAAGTKLISGAIREKNEFLGDLLQILGFIAQETTEKADLRSWQTMPGQAWMKTLYVPEGNNTIRIEYVGINGRVLYFDEFEVIISPNTELELVESIYAN
;
A
#
# COMPACT_ATOMS: atom_id res chain seq x y z
N ASP A 1 -21.77 -15.93 51.62
CA ASP A 1 -21.53 -14.59 51.08
C ASP A 1 -20.93 -14.71 49.71
N TYR A 2 -21.66 -14.17 48.73
CA TYR A 2 -21.20 -14.01 47.36
C TYR A 2 -20.26 -12.80 47.35
N ASP A 3 -18.96 -13.02 47.21
CA ASP A 3 -18.01 -11.95 46.87
C ASP A 3 -18.20 -11.63 45.38
N ASP A 4 -18.95 -10.57 45.13
CA ASP A 4 -19.28 -10.00 43.82
C ASP A 4 -18.12 -9.08 43.37
N GLU A 5 -16.89 -9.62 43.30
CA GLU A 5 -15.82 -8.98 42.54
C GLU A 5 -16.13 -9.17 41.05
N LYS A 6 -17.04 -8.36 40.52
CA LYS A 6 -17.22 -8.23 39.06
C LYS A 6 -15.93 -7.64 38.50
N ASP A 7 -15.05 -8.53 38.08
CA ASP A 7 -13.82 -8.26 37.37
C ASP A 7 -14.05 -7.15 36.35
N ASN A 8 -13.41 -6.02 36.63
CA ASN A 8 -13.55 -4.78 35.90
C ASN A 8 -12.65 -4.84 34.65
N GLU A 9 -12.82 -5.90 33.84
CA GLU A 9 -11.94 -6.26 32.73
C GLU A 9 -11.80 -5.10 31.75
N PHE A 10 -10.58 -4.57 31.66
CA PHE A 10 -10.24 -3.53 30.70
C PHE A 10 -9.98 -4.19 29.35
N TYR A 11 -11.03 -4.26 28.53
CA TYR A 11 -10.90 -4.75 27.16
C TYR A 11 -10.38 -3.65 26.24
N LEU A 12 -9.25 -3.93 25.58
CA LEU A 12 -8.59 -3.04 24.64
C LEU A 12 -8.40 -3.77 23.31
N LYS A 13 -9.10 -3.30 22.27
CA LYS A 13 -8.92 -3.77 20.91
C LYS A 13 -8.16 -2.74 20.08
N PHE A 14 -7.13 -3.19 19.37
CA PHE A 14 -6.40 -2.41 18.38
C PHE A 14 -5.86 -3.31 17.27
N SER A 15 -5.52 -2.71 16.13
CA SER A 15 -4.86 -3.41 15.02
C SER A 15 -3.60 -2.65 14.63
N PHE A 16 -2.53 -3.39 14.31
CA PHE A 16 -1.33 -2.81 13.74
C PHE A 16 -1.33 -2.98 12.22
N PRO A 17 -1.13 -1.91 11.44
CA PRO A 17 -0.95 -2.05 10.01
C PRO A 17 0.36 -2.78 9.73
N VAL A 18 0.37 -3.66 8.74
CA VAL A 18 1.57 -4.37 8.27
C VAL A 18 1.75 -4.03 6.79
N ILE A 19 2.99 -3.78 6.38
CA ILE A 19 3.34 -3.66 4.96
C ILE A 19 3.91 -4.99 4.47
N ASN A 20 3.34 -5.52 3.40
CA ASN A 20 3.88 -6.65 2.66
C ASN A 20 4.40 -6.14 1.33
N THR A 21 5.64 -6.48 1.00
CA THR A 21 6.24 -6.18 -0.31
C THR A 21 6.19 -7.43 -1.17
N PHE A 22 5.91 -7.26 -2.46
CA PHE A 22 5.90 -8.35 -3.42
C PHE A 22 7.06 -8.15 -4.37
N GLN A 23 7.99 -9.10 -4.42
CA GLN A 23 9.12 -8.96 -5.33
C GLN A 23 8.66 -9.13 -6.79
N SER A 24 9.07 -8.20 -7.64
CA SER A 24 8.85 -8.29 -9.08
C SER A 24 9.62 -9.48 -9.67
N ASN A 25 8.95 -10.25 -10.53
CA ASN A 25 9.60 -11.28 -11.37
C ASN A 25 10.40 -10.66 -12.52
N VAL A 26 10.23 -9.36 -12.79
CA VAL A 26 10.99 -8.61 -13.79
C VAL A 26 12.37 -8.28 -13.23
N ARG A 27 13.41 -8.72 -13.94
CA ARG A 27 14.81 -8.44 -13.61
C ARG A 27 15.28 -7.13 -14.23
N TYR A 28 14.87 -6.86 -15.46
CA TYR A 28 15.13 -5.61 -16.17
C TYR A 28 14.12 -5.42 -17.31
N VAL A 29 13.99 -4.17 -17.76
CA VAL A 29 13.19 -3.81 -18.93
C VAL A 29 14.13 -3.40 -20.05
N ARG A 30 13.82 -3.76 -21.30
CA ARG A 30 14.56 -3.31 -22.47
C ARG A 30 13.63 -2.82 -23.57
N ALA A 31 14.07 -1.81 -24.31
CA ALA A 31 13.46 -1.43 -25.57
C ALA A 31 14.17 -2.16 -26.72
N VAL A 32 13.39 -2.62 -27.68
CA VAL A 32 13.84 -3.17 -28.95
C VAL A 32 13.31 -2.28 -30.07
N ILE A 33 14.21 -1.64 -30.81
CA ILE A 33 13.87 -0.73 -31.92
C ILE A 33 14.13 -1.46 -33.23
N ASN A 34 13.11 -1.51 -34.10
CA ASN A 34 13.17 -2.11 -35.44
C ASN A 34 13.81 -3.52 -35.42
N ASP A 35 13.42 -4.33 -34.43
CA ASP A 35 13.89 -5.71 -34.14
C ASP A 35 15.41 -5.93 -33.98
N SER A 36 16.21 -4.88 -34.03
CA SER A 36 17.66 -4.97 -34.15
C SER A 36 18.39 -4.31 -32.98
N VAL A 37 17.98 -3.10 -32.61
CA VAL A 37 18.64 -2.34 -31.54
C VAL A 37 18.00 -2.69 -30.20
N LYS A 38 18.76 -3.35 -29.32
CA LYS A 38 18.32 -3.70 -27.97
C LYS A 38 19.02 -2.80 -26.96
N THR A 39 18.24 -2.06 -26.18
CA THR A 39 18.76 -1.16 -25.14
C THR A 39 18.04 -1.39 -23.83
N THR A 40 18.79 -1.59 -22.76
CA THR A 40 18.23 -1.79 -21.41
C THR A 40 17.81 -0.44 -20.84
N LEU A 41 16.62 -0.37 -20.24
CA LEU A 41 16.13 0.80 -19.52
C LEU A 41 16.76 0.88 -18.13
N ASP A 42 16.78 2.08 -17.57
CA ASP A 42 17.34 2.32 -16.24
C ASP A 42 16.22 2.26 -15.20
N LEU A 43 16.47 1.53 -14.10
CA LEU A 43 15.56 1.51 -12.95
C LEU A 43 15.66 2.86 -12.26
N ILE A 44 14.61 3.68 -12.38
CA ILE A 44 14.56 4.99 -11.75
C ILE A 44 14.05 4.88 -10.32
N GLU A 45 13.08 3.99 -10.09
CA GLU A 45 12.41 3.88 -8.79
C GLU A 45 12.02 2.44 -8.46
N ASN A 46 12.23 2.05 -7.21
CA ASN A 46 11.73 0.80 -6.64
C ASN A 46 10.78 1.13 -5.47
N MET A 47 9.50 1.22 -5.81
CA MET A 47 8.45 1.69 -4.92
C MET A 47 8.21 0.74 -3.75
N ASP A 48 8.39 -0.57 -3.96
CA ASP A 48 8.32 -1.58 -2.88
C ASP A 48 9.35 -1.29 -1.79
N LYS A 49 10.61 -1.08 -2.20
CA LYS A 49 11.72 -0.80 -1.28
C LYS A 49 11.53 0.54 -0.58
N VAL A 50 11.15 1.58 -1.31
CA VAL A 50 10.93 2.91 -0.73
C VAL A 50 9.76 2.89 0.25
N SER A 51 8.65 2.24 -0.10
CA SER A 51 7.50 2.10 0.79
C SER A 51 7.83 1.35 2.07
N ALA A 52 8.63 0.27 1.97
CA ALA A 52 9.08 -0.49 3.13
C ALA A 52 9.95 0.35 4.08
N GLU A 53 10.90 1.12 3.54
CA GLU A 53 11.76 1.98 4.36
C GLU A 53 10.98 3.15 5.00
N VAL A 54 10.08 3.77 4.24
CA VAL A 54 9.20 4.82 4.77
C VAL A 54 8.30 4.28 5.88
N TYR A 55 7.72 3.10 5.70
CA TYR A 55 6.91 2.43 6.72
C TYR A 55 7.75 2.16 7.98
N LYS A 56 8.94 1.57 7.83
CA LYS A 56 9.84 1.26 8.94
C LYS A 56 10.21 2.51 9.74
N ALA A 57 10.54 3.61 9.05
CA ALA A 57 10.85 4.89 9.69
C ALA A 57 9.64 5.47 10.46
N LYS A 58 8.43 5.30 9.94
CA LYS A 58 7.20 5.83 10.55
C LYS A 58 6.54 4.88 11.56
N GLN A 59 6.97 3.63 11.62
CA GLN A 59 6.35 2.58 12.44
C GLN A 59 6.13 2.99 13.91
N PRO A 60 7.10 3.62 14.62
CA PRO A 60 6.89 4.02 16.01
C PRO A 60 5.75 5.03 16.19
N ILE A 61 5.62 5.99 15.26
CA ILE A 61 4.57 7.00 15.28
C ILE A 61 3.21 6.38 14.93
N ILE A 62 3.19 5.48 13.95
CA ILE A 62 1.98 4.75 13.55
C ILE A 62 1.44 3.93 14.73
N TYR A 63 2.30 3.17 15.40
CA TYR A 63 1.91 2.30 16.52
C TYR A 63 1.49 3.12 17.73
N SER A 64 2.24 4.18 18.06
CA SER A 64 1.89 5.10 19.14
C SER A 64 0.51 5.72 18.91
N ARG A 65 0.21 6.19 17.70
CA ARG A 65 -1.11 6.75 17.37
C ARG A 65 -2.23 5.72 17.48
N ALA A 66 -1.99 4.49 17.01
CA ALA A 66 -2.96 3.40 17.11
C ALA A 66 -3.26 3.05 18.58
N LEU A 67 -2.21 2.89 19.40
CA LEU A 67 -2.36 2.58 20.81
C LEU A 67 -3.06 3.70 21.57
N LEU A 68 -2.67 4.96 21.35
CA LEU A 68 -3.28 6.12 21.99
C LEU A 68 -4.77 6.25 21.63
N ARG A 69 -5.13 6.05 20.35
CA ARG A 69 -6.52 6.05 19.90
C ARG A 69 -7.35 4.97 20.60
N ALA A 70 -6.86 3.73 20.60
CA ALA A 70 -7.55 2.60 21.23
C ALA A 70 -7.72 2.82 22.73
N SER A 71 -6.65 3.25 23.41
CA SER A 71 -6.66 3.52 24.85
C SER A 71 -7.61 4.66 25.22
N THR A 72 -7.68 5.71 24.39
CA THR A 72 -8.59 6.86 24.62
C THR A 72 -10.05 6.45 24.48
N LYS A 73 -10.40 5.65 23.46
CA LYS A 73 -11.76 5.11 23.29
C LYS A 73 -12.14 4.19 24.46
N ALA A 74 -11.23 3.30 24.88
CA ALA A 74 -11.44 2.38 26.01
C ALA A 74 -11.67 3.13 27.33
N ALA A 75 -10.81 4.10 27.65
CA ALA A 75 -10.94 4.91 28.85
C ALA A 75 -12.22 5.76 28.84
N GLY A 76 -12.56 6.40 27.73
CA GLY A 76 -13.78 7.21 27.60
C GLY A 76 -15.05 6.40 27.82
N THR A 77 -15.16 5.22 27.19
CA THR A 77 -16.30 4.31 27.40
C THR A 77 -16.43 3.89 28.87
N LYS A 78 -15.31 3.53 29.53
CA LYS A 78 -15.31 3.07 30.92
C LYS A 78 -15.69 4.18 31.91
N LEU A 79 -15.17 5.39 31.73
CA LEU A 79 -15.48 6.53 32.60
C LEU A 79 -16.96 6.95 32.50
N ILE A 80 -17.49 7.04 31.27
CA ILE A 80 -18.89 7.44 31.05
C ILE A 80 -19.85 6.37 31.58
N SER A 81 -19.61 5.09 31.27
CA SER A 81 -20.46 4.00 31.77
C SER A 81 -20.42 3.89 33.29
N GLY A 82 -19.24 3.98 33.91
CA GLY A 82 -19.09 3.96 35.37
C GLY A 82 -19.86 5.09 36.08
N ALA A 83 -19.70 6.33 35.60
CA ALA A 83 -20.38 7.50 36.16
C ALA A 83 -21.92 7.45 36.01
N ILE A 84 -22.43 6.80 34.95
CA ILE A 84 -23.86 6.58 34.76
C ILE A 84 -24.34 5.40 35.62
N ARG A 85 -23.55 4.33 35.76
CA ARG A 85 -23.91 3.14 36.56
C ARG A 85 -24.15 3.49 38.02
N GLU A 86 -23.35 4.40 38.58
CA GLU A 86 -23.55 4.94 39.94
C GLU A 86 -24.92 5.62 40.12
N LYS A 87 -25.51 6.15 39.03
CA LYS A 87 -26.82 6.82 39.05
C LYS A 87 -27.97 5.90 38.64
N ASN A 88 -27.71 4.98 37.72
CA ASN A 88 -28.67 4.02 37.19
C ASN A 88 -27.90 2.82 36.61
N GLU A 89 -27.98 1.69 37.31
CA GLU A 89 -27.22 0.49 36.98
C GLU A 89 -27.52 -0.02 35.56
N PHE A 90 -28.81 -0.11 35.21
CA PHE A 90 -29.26 -0.57 33.89
C PHE A 90 -28.77 0.31 32.74
N LEU A 91 -28.81 1.64 32.89
CA LEU A 91 -28.32 2.56 31.88
C LEU A 91 -26.79 2.52 31.75
N GLY A 92 -26.07 2.31 32.86
CA GLY A 92 -24.62 2.16 32.86
C GLY A 92 -24.16 0.92 32.08
N ASP A 93 -24.78 -0.22 32.35
CA ASP A 93 -24.49 -1.48 31.67
C ASP A 93 -24.85 -1.42 30.17
N LEU A 94 -25.99 -0.80 29.82
CA LEU A 94 -26.38 -0.59 28.42
C LEU A 94 -25.34 0.27 27.67
N LEU A 95 -24.85 1.35 28.29
CA LEU A 95 -23.82 2.21 27.70
C LEU A 95 -22.47 1.50 27.54
N GLN A 96 -22.13 0.59 28.45
CA GLN A 96 -20.93 -0.23 28.34
C GLN A 96 -21.00 -1.16 27.12
N ILE A 97 -22.13 -1.85 26.94
CA ILE A 97 -22.38 -2.71 25.77
C ILE A 97 -22.34 -1.90 24.46
N LEU A 98 -23.02 -0.76 24.41
CA LEU A 98 -23.00 0.13 23.25
C LEU A 98 -21.60 0.66 22.96
N GLY A 99 -20.82 0.97 24.01
CA GLY A 99 -19.43 1.39 23.89
C GLY A 99 -18.53 0.29 23.31
N PHE A 100 -18.72 -0.97 23.70
CA PHE A 100 -18.03 -2.10 23.08
C PHE A 100 -18.38 -2.24 21.60
N ILE A 101 -19.66 -2.20 21.23
CA ILE A 101 -20.10 -2.27 19.83
C ILE A 101 -19.53 -1.09 19.02
N ALA A 102 -19.50 0.11 19.60
CA ALA A 102 -18.90 1.29 18.97
C ALA A 102 -17.38 1.16 18.78
N GLN A 103 -16.66 0.58 19.75
CA GLN A 103 -15.23 0.30 19.59
C GLN A 103 -14.98 -0.74 18.49
N GLU A 104 -15.75 -1.82 18.49
CA GLU A 104 -15.68 -2.90 17.50
C GLU A 104 -15.93 -2.40 16.07
N THR A 105 -16.91 -1.50 15.89
CA THR A 105 -17.24 -0.93 14.57
C THR A 105 -16.24 0.14 14.13
N THR A 106 -15.76 0.98 15.05
CA THR A 106 -14.88 2.12 14.72
C THR A 106 -13.40 1.77 14.64
N GLU A 107 -12.97 0.63 15.17
CA GLU A 107 -11.58 0.14 15.08
C GLU A 107 -11.42 -0.96 14.02
N LYS A 108 -12.45 -1.20 13.19
CA LYS A 108 -12.33 -2.06 12.02
C LYS A 108 -11.35 -1.42 11.02
N ALA A 109 -10.22 -2.08 10.78
CA ALA A 109 -9.24 -1.63 9.83
C ALA A 109 -9.84 -1.56 8.41
N ASP A 110 -9.51 -0.50 7.67
CA ASP A 110 -9.73 -0.49 6.23
C ASP A 110 -8.77 -1.51 5.60
N LEU A 111 -9.32 -2.61 5.09
CA LEU A 111 -8.56 -3.68 4.44
C LEU A 111 -8.30 -3.40 2.95
N ARG A 112 -8.72 -2.24 2.44
CA ARG A 112 -8.45 -1.86 1.05
C ARG A 112 -6.96 -1.54 0.90
N SER A 113 -6.22 -2.43 0.26
CA SER A 113 -4.87 -2.17 -0.22
C SER A 113 -4.93 -1.42 -1.56
N TRP A 114 -4.03 -0.46 -1.76
CA TRP A 114 -3.77 0.10 -3.09
C TRP A 114 -2.99 -0.93 -3.92
N GLN A 115 -3.71 -1.71 -4.73
CA GLN A 115 -3.12 -2.77 -5.56
C GLN A 115 -2.61 -2.25 -6.92
N THR A 116 -2.90 -0.99 -7.27
CA THR A 116 -2.61 -0.42 -8.61
C THR A 116 -1.32 0.38 -8.68
N MET A 117 -0.51 0.43 -7.62
CA MET A 117 0.78 1.13 -7.65
C MET A 117 1.85 0.21 -8.27
N PRO A 118 2.58 0.66 -9.31
CA PRO A 118 3.66 -0.14 -9.89
C PRO A 118 4.79 -0.29 -8.86
N GLY A 119 5.25 -1.53 -8.63
CA GLY A 119 6.33 -1.82 -7.68
C GLY A 119 7.71 -1.29 -8.15
N GLN A 120 7.88 -1.10 -9.46
CA GLN A 120 9.12 -0.59 -10.08
C GLN A 120 8.80 0.33 -11.26
N ALA A 121 9.62 1.37 -11.46
CA ALA A 121 9.56 2.24 -12.63
C ALA A 121 10.91 2.27 -13.37
N TRP A 122 10.85 2.03 -14.67
CA TRP A 122 12.02 1.95 -15.55
C TRP A 122 11.87 3.00 -16.66
N MET A 123 12.95 3.70 -17.00
CA MET A 123 12.92 4.76 -18.00
C MET A 123 14.25 4.86 -18.73
N LYS A 124 14.20 5.26 -20.00
CA LYS A 124 15.38 5.69 -20.74
C LYS A 124 15.00 6.59 -21.90
N THR A 125 15.79 7.63 -22.12
CA THR A 125 15.69 8.45 -23.34
C THR A 125 16.60 7.88 -24.40
N LEU A 126 16.08 7.71 -25.62
CA LEU A 126 16.77 7.08 -26.73
C LEU A 126 16.65 7.96 -27.97
N TYR A 127 17.74 8.08 -28.72
CA TYR A 127 17.68 8.64 -30.07
C TYR A 127 17.16 7.57 -31.03
N VAL A 128 16.05 7.87 -31.70
CA VAL A 128 15.41 6.99 -32.68
C VAL A 128 15.53 7.66 -34.06
N PRO A 129 15.90 6.93 -35.12
CA PRO A 129 15.99 7.50 -36.47
C PRO A 129 14.68 8.13 -36.94
N GLU A 130 14.77 9.13 -37.80
CA GLU A 130 13.59 9.70 -38.48
C GLU A 130 12.87 8.64 -39.32
N GLY A 131 11.54 8.74 -39.40
CA GLY A 131 10.65 7.82 -40.12
C GLY A 131 9.80 6.96 -39.20
N ASN A 132 9.18 5.91 -39.77
CA ASN A 132 8.43 4.92 -39.01
C ASN A 132 9.39 3.96 -38.31
N ASN A 133 9.19 3.79 -37.01
CA ASN A 133 9.95 2.89 -36.18
C ASN A 133 8.99 2.02 -35.37
N THR A 134 9.31 0.75 -35.26
CA THR A 134 8.65 -0.16 -34.33
C THR A 134 9.46 -0.20 -33.04
N ILE A 135 8.83 0.16 -31.92
CA ILE A 135 9.43 0.14 -30.59
C ILE A 135 8.70 -0.91 -29.76
N ARG A 136 9.43 -1.93 -29.30
CA ARG A 136 8.91 -2.96 -28.41
C ARG A 136 9.52 -2.82 -27.01
N ILE A 137 8.69 -2.68 -26.00
CA ILE A 137 9.11 -2.66 -24.58
C ILE A 137 8.97 -4.08 -24.04
N GLU A 138 10.09 -4.71 -23.67
CA GLU A 138 10.12 -6.09 -23.17
C GLU A 138 10.47 -6.13 -21.68
N TYR A 139 9.62 -6.81 -20.91
CA TYR A 139 9.84 -7.12 -19.48
C TYR A 139 10.54 -8.47 -19.37
N VAL A 140 11.78 -8.46 -18.92
CA VAL A 140 12.62 -9.67 -18.93
C VAL A 140 12.75 -10.24 -17.53
N GLY A 141 12.46 -11.53 -17.38
CA GLY A 141 12.55 -12.26 -16.13
C GLY A 141 13.95 -12.75 -15.78
N ILE A 142 14.08 -13.40 -14.62
CA ILE A 142 15.37 -13.79 -14.05
C ILE A 142 16.19 -14.76 -14.92
N ASN A 143 15.51 -15.59 -15.71
CA ASN A 143 16.09 -16.57 -16.64
C ASN A 143 16.34 -15.99 -18.05
N GLY A 144 16.17 -14.68 -18.25
CA GLY A 144 16.31 -14.02 -19.55
C GLY A 144 15.10 -14.20 -20.48
N ARG A 145 14.03 -14.87 -20.03
CA ARG A 145 12.78 -14.99 -20.79
C ARG A 145 12.02 -13.66 -20.76
N VAL A 146 11.50 -13.26 -21.92
CA VAL A 146 10.52 -12.17 -22.00
C VAL A 146 9.22 -12.65 -21.35
N LEU A 147 8.84 -12.01 -20.24
CA LEU A 147 7.62 -12.30 -19.50
C LEU A 147 6.40 -11.66 -20.18
N TYR A 148 6.59 -10.43 -20.68
CA TYR A 148 5.58 -9.62 -21.33
C TYR A 148 6.25 -8.62 -22.28
N PHE A 149 5.53 -8.16 -23.29
CA PHE A 149 5.95 -7.03 -24.11
C PHE A 149 4.75 -6.26 -24.67
N ASP A 150 4.94 -4.97 -24.89
CA ASP A 150 4.07 -4.14 -25.74
C ASP A 150 4.87 -3.65 -26.94
N GLU A 151 4.22 -3.51 -28.09
CA GLU A 151 4.83 -3.04 -29.33
C GLU A 151 4.07 -1.82 -29.86
N PHE A 152 4.83 -0.83 -30.32
CA PHE A 152 4.33 0.48 -30.71
C PHE A 152 4.91 0.91 -32.05
N GLU A 153 4.06 1.44 -32.92
CA GLU A 153 4.50 2.11 -34.14
C GLU A 153 4.65 3.61 -33.86
N VAL A 154 5.86 4.13 -34.03
CA VAL A 154 6.24 5.50 -33.68
C VAL A 154 6.83 6.19 -34.91
N ILE A 155 6.28 7.35 -35.25
CA ILE A 155 6.73 8.16 -36.39
C ILE A 155 7.54 9.34 -35.87
N ILE A 156 8.84 9.33 -36.17
CA ILE A 156 9.76 10.42 -35.79
C ILE A 156 9.92 11.36 -36.98
N SER A 157 9.57 12.62 -36.79
CA SER A 157 9.77 13.69 -37.77
C SER A 157 10.96 14.57 -37.37
N PRO A 158 11.54 15.37 -38.29
CA PRO A 158 12.63 16.30 -37.96
C PRO A 158 12.30 17.31 -36.86
N ASN A 159 11.00 17.56 -36.63
CA ASN A 159 10.50 18.48 -35.62
C ASN A 159 10.04 17.76 -34.34
N THR A 160 10.18 16.43 -34.25
CA THR A 160 9.83 15.66 -33.07
C THR A 160 10.93 15.83 -32.02
N GLU A 161 10.65 16.61 -30.97
CA GLU A 161 11.61 16.82 -29.86
C GLU A 161 11.66 15.63 -28.90
N LEU A 162 10.50 15.10 -28.51
CA LEU A 162 10.36 13.97 -27.61
C LEU A 162 9.05 13.25 -27.91
N GLU A 163 9.12 11.93 -28.04
CA GLU A 163 7.95 11.07 -28.12
C GLU A 163 7.96 10.11 -26.93
N LEU A 164 6.84 10.04 -26.22
CA LEU A 164 6.70 9.24 -25.01
C LEU A 164 6.07 7.88 -25.36
N VAL A 165 6.79 6.81 -25.06
CA VAL A 165 6.29 5.44 -25.19
C VAL A 165 6.22 4.82 -23.79
N GLU A 166 5.01 4.44 -23.39
CA GLU A 166 4.74 3.89 -22.07
C GLU A 166 4.15 2.49 -22.19
N SER A 167 4.55 1.62 -21.27
CA SER A 167 4.00 0.28 -21.12
C SER A 167 3.83 0.00 -19.63
N ILE A 168 2.83 -0.81 -19.29
CA ILE A 168 2.57 -1.23 -17.91
C ILE A 168 2.39 -2.74 -17.90
N TYR A 169 3.15 -3.41 -17.03
CA TYR A 169 3.00 -4.84 -16.77
C TYR A 169 2.61 -5.06 -15.31
N ALA A 170 1.38 -5.57 -15.11
CA ALA A 170 0.90 -6.04 -13.83
C ALA A 170 0.94 -7.58 -13.81
N ASN A 171 1.57 -8.15 -12.79
CA ASN A 171 1.60 -9.58 -12.53
C ASN A 171 0.45 -10.02 -11.62
#